data_AF-A0A319ET40-F1
#
_entry.id   AF-A0A319ET40-F1
#
_cell.length_a   1.000
_cell.length_b   1.000
_cell.length_c   1.000
_cell.angle_alpha   90.00
_cell.angle_beta   90.00
_cell.angle_gamma   90.00
#
_symmetry.space_group_name_H-M   'P 1'
#
loop_
_entity.id
_entity.type
_entity.pdbx_description
1 polymer ?
#
loop_
_entity_poly.entity_id
_entity_poly.type
_entity_poly.pdbx_seq_one_letter_code
_entity_poly.pdbx_strand_id
1 'polypeptide(L)'
;MSTSNTVTLSSTVLGTIGTVFWCIQLIPQIWYNWRRKKTEGLPPAMGFLWAVCAVPMGVYLILQKVNLPMQIQPQIFGTFSAIIWAQILHYDHDYSTFKATVACMGLLAIMGGVEVLLVLTLRIPYNKGITWPDILVGAIATVLLAGGMVPIYFELWKRDGRVVGINWIFLCIDTMGGLFSLFALVAQGSFDILGGVMYLVVVILEMGIYTSHIIWRIRFREARQQAELSGRSLEDVLETSCVV
;
A
#
# COMPACT_ATOMS: atom_id res chain seq x y z
N MET A 1 -36.12 -6.10 17.68
CA MET A 1 -36.22 -5.32 16.43
C MET A 1 -35.01 -5.68 15.59
N SER A 2 -35.20 -6.47 14.54
CA SER A 2 -34.16 -6.80 13.57
C SER A 2 -33.83 -5.54 12.78
N THR A 3 -32.70 -4.90 13.09
CA THR A 3 -32.09 -3.89 12.22
C THR A 3 -31.81 -4.58 10.89
N SER A 4 -32.68 -4.34 9.90
CA SER A 4 -32.39 -4.71 8.52
C SER A 4 -31.07 -4.05 8.16
N ASN A 5 -30.02 -4.88 8.01
CA ASN A 5 -28.72 -4.49 7.46
C ASN A 5 -28.93 -4.12 5.99
N THR A 6 -29.51 -2.95 5.77
CA THR A 6 -29.80 -2.45 4.43
C THR A 6 -28.50 -1.84 3.95
N VAL A 7 -27.75 -2.60 3.15
CA VAL A 7 -26.61 -2.05 2.39
C VAL A 7 -27.16 -0.87 1.60
N THR A 8 -26.78 0.35 1.99
CA THR A 8 -27.28 1.56 1.37
C THR A 8 -26.67 1.71 -0.02
N LEU A 9 -27.42 2.27 -0.98
CA LEU A 9 -26.86 2.58 -2.30
C LEU A 9 -25.57 3.42 -2.17
N SER A 10 -25.57 4.37 -1.23
CA SER A 10 -24.41 5.20 -0.90
C SER A 10 -23.21 4.36 -0.47
N SER A 11 -23.38 3.39 0.43
CA SER A 11 -22.30 2.48 0.85
C SER A 11 -21.71 1.71 -0.33
N THR A 12 -22.57 1.14 -1.19
CA THR A 12 -22.11 0.42 -2.39
C THR A 12 -21.33 1.31 -3.35
N VAL A 13 -21.83 2.52 -3.63
CA VAL A 13 -21.16 3.46 -4.54
C VAL A 13 -19.81 3.90 -3.98
N LEU A 14 -19.77 4.32 -2.71
CA LEU A 14 -18.54 4.75 -2.05
C LEU A 14 -17.51 3.61 -1.98
N GLY A 15 -17.94 2.40 -1.63
CA GLY A 15 -17.05 1.24 -1.53
C GLY A 15 -16.51 0.81 -2.90
N THR A 16 -17.33 0.95 -3.95
CA THR A 16 -16.88 0.69 -5.33
C THR A 16 -15.84 1.70 -5.77
N ILE A 17 -16.05 3.00 -5.51
CA ILE A 17 -15.07 4.05 -5.82
C ILE A 17 -13.75 3.78 -5.07
N GLY A 18 -13.83 3.48 -3.77
CA GLY A 18 -12.66 3.15 -2.96
C GLY A 18 -11.88 1.95 -3.51
N THR A 19 -12.59 0.87 -3.86
CA THR A 19 -12.01 -0.33 -4.45
C THR A 19 -11.33 -0.02 -5.79
N VAL A 20 -11.95 0.79 -6.66
CA VAL A 20 -11.37 1.17 -7.95
C VAL A 20 -10.07 1.95 -7.76
N PHE A 21 -10.04 2.92 -6.84
CA PHE A 21 -8.81 3.64 -6.53
C PHE A 21 -7.70 2.70 -6.08
N TRP A 22 -7.99 1.76 -5.18
CA TRP A 22 -7.00 0.79 -4.73
C TRP A 22 -6.52 -0.18 -5.81
N CYS A 23 -7.37 -0.54 -6.76
CA CYS A 23 -6.95 -1.35 -7.91
C CYS A 23 -5.91 -0.61 -8.77
N ILE A 24 -5.96 0.72 -8.86
CA ILE A 24 -5.08 1.50 -9.75
C ILE A 24 -3.95 2.24 -9.01
N GLN A 25 -3.95 2.23 -7.67
CA GLN A 25 -3.09 3.08 -6.84
C GLN A 25 -1.60 2.96 -7.17
N LEU A 26 -1.12 1.75 -7.47
CA LEU A 26 0.30 1.48 -7.68
C LEU A 26 0.79 1.79 -9.11
N ILE A 27 -0.13 2.02 -10.07
CA ILE A 27 0.22 2.28 -11.47
C ILE A 27 1.11 3.53 -11.62
N PRO A 28 0.79 4.69 -11.01
CA PRO A 28 1.66 5.87 -11.03
C PRO A 28 3.06 5.60 -10.48
N GLN A 29 3.20 4.78 -9.42
CA GLN A 29 4.50 4.44 -8.86
C GLN A 29 5.32 3.56 -9.81
N ILE A 30 4.70 2.53 -10.39
CA ILE A 30 5.35 1.66 -11.39
C ILE A 30 5.84 2.48 -12.58
N TRP A 31 5.00 3.38 -13.08
CA TRP A 31 5.36 4.26 -14.19
C TRP A 31 6.47 5.25 -13.80
N TYR A 32 6.41 5.82 -12.60
CA TYR A 32 7.42 6.72 -12.07
C TYR A 32 8.80 6.06 -11.98
N ASN A 33 8.86 4.85 -11.43
CA ASN A 33 10.08 4.03 -11.38
C ASN A 33 10.61 3.74 -12.78
N TRP A 34 9.73 3.33 -13.70
CA TRP A 34 10.11 3.04 -15.08
C TRP A 34 10.63 4.29 -15.83
N ARG A 35 10.07 5.48 -15.58
CA ARG A 35 10.52 6.73 -16.20
C ARG A 35 11.89 7.16 -15.68
N ARG A 36 12.11 7.07 -14.37
CA ARG A 36 13.37 7.52 -13.72
C ARG A 36 14.51 6.50 -13.83
N LYS A 37 14.20 5.21 -14.04
CA LYS A 37 15.16 4.10 -14.02
C LYS A 37 15.99 4.04 -12.73
N LYS A 38 15.42 4.57 -11.64
CA LYS A 38 16.00 4.66 -10.30
C LYS A 38 14.86 4.54 -9.30
N THR A 39 15.10 3.87 -8.19
CA THR A 39 14.11 3.67 -7.10
C THR A 39 14.64 4.16 -5.76
N GLU A 40 15.56 5.12 -5.78
CA GLU A 40 16.14 5.68 -4.56
C GLU A 40 15.05 6.25 -3.63
N GLY A 41 15.09 5.85 -2.36
CA GLY A 41 14.10 6.24 -1.34
C GLY A 41 12.85 5.35 -1.29
N LEU A 42 12.76 4.35 -2.18
CA LEU A 42 11.70 3.33 -2.12
C LEU A 42 12.24 2.05 -1.46
N PRO A 43 11.82 1.70 -0.23
CA PRO A 43 12.38 0.55 0.47
C PRO A 43 12.04 -0.78 -0.24
N PRO A 44 13.01 -1.68 -0.47
CA PRO A 44 12.74 -3.00 -1.06
C PRO A 44 11.74 -3.82 -0.23
N ALA A 45 11.85 -3.73 1.09
CA ALA A 45 10.97 -4.44 2.02
C ALA A 45 9.49 -4.04 1.88
N MET A 46 9.20 -2.79 1.50
CA MET A 46 7.83 -2.30 1.30
C MET A 46 7.12 -3.11 0.21
N GLY A 47 7.68 -3.13 -1.01
CA GLY A 47 7.08 -3.84 -2.14
C GLY A 47 6.93 -5.33 -1.89
N PHE A 48 7.90 -5.96 -1.21
CA PHE A 48 7.85 -7.36 -0.85
C PHE A 48 6.77 -7.66 0.21
N LEU A 49 6.73 -6.91 1.32
CA LEU A 49 5.74 -7.11 2.38
C LEU A 49 4.32 -6.88 1.87
N TRP A 50 4.13 -5.89 0.99
CA TRP A 50 2.84 -5.64 0.35
C TRP A 50 2.43 -6.73 -0.64
N ALA A 51 3.38 -7.26 -1.42
CA ALA A 51 3.09 -8.42 -2.27
C ALA A 51 2.66 -9.62 -1.40
N VAL A 52 3.40 -9.93 -0.33
CA VAL A 52 3.09 -11.05 0.56
C VAL A 52 1.78 -10.84 1.32
N CYS A 53 1.44 -9.61 1.74
CA CYS A 53 0.19 -9.33 2.45
C CYS A 53 -1.06 -9.50 1.58
N ALA A 54 -0.92 -9.39 0.27
CA ALA A 54 -2.02 -9.61 -0.67
C ALA A 54 -2.60 -11.02 -0.60
N VAL A 55 -1.76 -12.02 -0.28
CA VAL A 55 -2.19 -13.43 -0.17
C VAL A 55 -3.21 -13.62 0.97
N PRO A 56 -2.89 -13.33 2.25
CA PRO A 56 -3.87 -13.48 3.32
C PRO A 56 -5.07 -12.53 3.14
N MET A 57 -4.87 -11.34 2.55
CA MET A 57 -5.98 -10.43 2.23
C MET A 57 -6.95 -11.06 1.21
N GLY A 58 -6.44 -11.63 0.12
CA GLY A 58 -7.22 -12.32 -0.89
C GLY A 58 -7.96 -13.55 -0.34
N VAL A 59 -7.26 -14.38 0.44
CA VAL A 59 -7.87 -15.54 1.13
C VAL A 59 -9.05 -15.09 2.00
N TYR A 60 -8.86 -14.06 2.83
CA TYR A 60 -9.92 -13.54 3.71
C TYR A 60 -11.14 -13.09 2.89
N LEU A 61 -10.96 -12.27 1.86
CA LEU A 61 -12.06 -11.73 1.05
C LEU A 61 -12.77 -12.82 0.23
N ILE A 62 -12.04 -13.81 -0.30
CA ILE A 62 -12.62 -14.95 -1.01
C ILE A 62 -13.46 -15.83 -0.08
N LEU A 63 -12.97 -16.12 1.14
CA LEU A 63 -13.70 -16.93 2.12
C LEU A 63 -14.95 -16.22 2.64
N GLN A 64 -14.84 -14.91 2.91
CA GLN A 64 -15.97 -14.07 3.29
C GLN A 64 -17.00 -13.88 2.17
N LYS A 65 -16.69 -14.33 0.94
CA LYS A 65 -17.57 -14.24 -0.24
C LYS A 65 -18.07 -12.81 -0.47
N VAL A 66 -17.21 -11.82 -0.25
CA VAL A 66 -17.52 -10.42 -0.55
C VAL A 66 -17.72 -10.22 -2.06
N ASN A 67 -18.14 -9.03 -2.48
CA ASN A 67 -18.35 -8.75 -3.90
C ASN A 67 -17.07 -8.99 -4.73
N LEU A 68 -17.26 -9.31 -6.01
CA LEU A 68 -16.15 -9.68 -6.91
C LEU A 68 -15.06 -8.60 -7.01
N PRO A 69 -15.37 -7.28 -7.09
CA PRO A 69 -14.34 -6.24 -7.13
C PRO A 69 -13.40 -6.30 -5.92
N MET A 70 -13.92 -6.50 -4.71
CA MET A 70 -13.09 -6.61 -3.50
C MET A 70 -12.25 -7.89 -3.48
N GLN A 71 -12.70 -9.00 -4.08
CA GLN A 71 -11.86 -10.19 -4.22
C GLN A 71 -10.72 -10.00 -5.24
N ILE A 72 -10.95 -9.21 -6.29
CA ILE A 72 -9.96 -8.93 -7.33
C ILE A 72 -8.90 -7.92 -6.84
N GLN A 73 -9.29 -6.97 -5.99
CA GLN A 73 -8.41 -5.89 -5.55
C GLN A 73 -7.06 -6.38 -4.95
N PRO A 74 -7.02 -7.35 -4.01
CA PRO A 74 -5.75 -7.86 -3.48
C PRO A 74 -4.88 -8.50 -4.55
N GLN A 75 -5.47 -9.13 -5.57
CA GLN A 75 -4.71 -9.75 -6.66
C GLN A 75 -3.97 -8.72 -7.49
N ILE A 76 -4.66 -7.61 -7.82
CA ILE A 76 -4.07 -6.50 -8.54
C ILE A 76 -3.00 -5.82 -7.68
N PHE A 77 -3.33 -5.53 -6.42
CA PHE A 77 -2.41 -4.91 -5.46
C PHE A 77 -1.13 -5.74 -5.26
N GLY A 78 -1.26 -7.05 -5.02
CA GLY A 78 -0.14 -7.96 -4.85
C GLY A 78 0.72 -8.07 -6.10
N THR A 79 0.09 -8.12 -7.27
CA THR A 79 0.79 -8.16 -8.56
C THR A 79 1.61 -6.89 -8.78
N PHE A 80 1.00 -5.72 -8.59
CA PHE A 80 1.68 -4.45 -8.76
C PHE A 80 2.77 -4.23 -7.71
N SER A 81 2.57 -4.70 -6.48
CA SER A 81 3.59 -4.67 -5.43
C SER A 81 4.80 -5.54 -5.79
N ALA A 82 4.58 -6.74 -6.34
CA ALA A 82 5.65 -7.61 -6.83
C ALA A 82 6.42 -6.98 -8.02
N ILE A 83 5.72 -6.27 -8.91
CA ILE A 83 6.36 -5.51 -10.00
C ILE A 83 7.22 -4.38 -9.45
N ILE A 84 6.73 -3.61 -8.48
CA ILE A 84 7.52 -2.56 -7.80
C ILE A 84 8.76 -3.18 -7.15
N TRP A 85 8.61 -4.29 -6.43
CA TRP A 85 9.74 -5.00 -5.83
C TRP A 85 10.78 -5.42 -6.89
N ALA A 86 10.34 -5.96 -8.02
CA ALA A 86 11.22 -6.33 -9.12
C ALA A 86 11.91 -5.10 -9.76
N GLN A 87 11.23 -3.97 -9.87
CA GLN A 87 11.83 -2.71 -10.32
C GLN A 87 12.92 -2.23 -9.36
N ILE A 88 12.72 -2.37 -8.04
CA ILE A 88 13.72 -2.02 -7.03
C ILE A 88 14.96 -2.92 -7.16
N LEU A 89 14.76 -4.23 -7.33
CA LEU A 89 15.87 -5.16 -7.55
C LEU A 89 16.68 -4.80 -8.80
N HIS A 90 15.99 -4.45 -9.89
CA HIS A 90 16.64 -4.14 -11.16
C HIS A 90 17.36 -2.78 -11.16
N TYR A 91 16.75 -1.75 -10.59
CA TYR A 91 17.27 -0.37 -10.69
C TYR A 91 18.24 0.03 -9.57
N ASP A 92 18.24 -0.67 -8.43
CA ASP A 92 19.02 -0.26 -7.25
C ASP A 92 19.89 -1.39 -6.66
N HIS A 93 19.68 -2.64 -7.06
CA HIS A 93 20.41 -3.81 -6.53
C HIS A 93 21.15 -4.61 -7.62
N ASP A 94 21.38 -4.02 -8.80
CA ASP A 94 22.15 -4.60 -9.92
C ASP A 94 21.62 -5.94 -10.47
N TYR A 95 20.36 -6.29 -10.22
CA TYR A 95 19.76 -7.47 -10.86
C TYR A 95 19.60 -7.19 -12.35
N SER A 96 20.01 -8.14 -13.20
CA SER A 96 19.67 -8.07 -14.62
C SER A 96 18.15 -8.14 -14.81
N THR A 97 17.64 -7.58 -15.91
CA THR A 97 16.20 -7.59 -16.22
C THR A 97 15.63 -9.01 -16.21
N PHE A 98 16.40 -10.00 -16.68
CA PHE A 98 16.02 -11.41 -16.63
C PHE A 98 15.90 -11.93 -15.18
N LYS A 99 16.91 -11.70 -14.33
CA LYS A 99 16.87 -12.13 -12.92
C LYS A 99 15.71 -11.50 -12.16
N ALA A 100 15.49 -10.20 -12.33
CA ALA A 100 14.38 -9.48 -11.70
C ALA A 100 13.01 -10.00 -12.18
N THR A 101 12.87 -10.29 -13.48
CA THR A 101 11.62 -10.85 -14.03
C THR A 101 11.36 -12.27 -13.50
N VAL A 102 12.38 -13.12 -13.46
CA VAL A 102 12.26 -14.48 -12.90
C VAL A 102 11.90 -14.42 -11.41
N ALA A 103 12.53 -13.52 -10.64
CA ALA A 103 12.19 -13.33 -9.23
C ALA A 103 10.72 -12.87 -9.05
N CYS A 104 10.25 -11.93 -9.87
CA CYS A 104 8.86 -11.48 -9.87
C CYS A 104 7.90 -12.63 -10.17
N MET A 105 8.13 -13.36 -11.26
CA MET A 105 7.28 -14.49 -11.67
C MET A 105 7.29 -15.62 -10.62
N GLY A 106 8.45 -15.91 -10.03
CA GLY A 106 8.59 -16.87 -8.95
C GLY A 106 7.79 -16.47 -7.72
N LEU A 107 7.88 -15.19 -7.31
CA LEU A 107 7.09 -14.66 -6.20
C LEU A 107 5.59 -14.77 -6.47
N LEU A 108 5.13 -14.37 -7.66
CA LEU A 108 3.72 -14.45 -8.05
C LEU A 108 3.20 -15.90 -8.09
N ALA A 109 4.01 -16.83 -8.59
CA ALA A 109 3.66 -18.25 -8.61
C ALA A 109 3.53 -18.83 -7.20
N ILE A 110 4.46 -18.49 -6.30
CA ILE A 110 4.40 -18.88 -4.88
C ILE A 110 3.16 -18.28 -4.22
N MET A 111 2.91 -16.99 -4.41
CA MET A 111 1.75 -16.29 -3.86
C MET A 111 0.44 -16.96 -4.30
N GLY A 112 0.26 -17.20 -5.60
CA GLY A 112 -0.93 -17.86 -6.12
C GLY A 112 -1.08 -19.30 -5.62
N GLY A 113 0.03 -20.05 -5.52
CA GLY A 113 0.02 -21.41 -4.98
C GLY A 113 -0.38 -21.46 -3.50
N VAL A 114 0.19 -20.56 -2.68
CA VAL A 114 -0.13 -20.45 -1.25
C VAL A 114 -1.57 -19.99 -1.06
N GLU A 115 -2.05 -19.01 -1.83
CA GLU A 115 -3.43 -18.55 -1.76
C GLU A 115 -4.42 -19.67 -2.08
N VAL A 116 -4.21 -20.39 -3.19
CA VAL A 116 -5.07 -21.52 -3.57
C VAL A 116 -5.08 -22.58 -2.47
N LEU A 117 -3.91 -22.93 -1.92
CA LEU A 117 -3.81 -23.89 -0.82
C LEU A 117 -4.60 -23.41 0.41
N LEU A 118 -4.44 -22.16 0.83
CA LEU A 118 -5.13 -21.59 1.98
C LEU A 118 -6.65 -21.50 1.75
N VAL A 119 -7.10 -21.06 0.56
CA VAL A 119 -8.53 -21.02 0.22
C VAL A 119 -9.13 -22.42 0.28
N LEU A 120 -8.50 -23.43 -0.33
CA LEU A 120 -9.03 -24.79 -0.35
C LEU A 120 -9.07 -25.41 1.06
N THR A 121 -8.03 -25.21 1.85
CA THR A 121 -7.93 -25.78 3.21
C THR A 121 -8.87 -25.08 4.20
N LEU A 122 -8.94 -23.74 4.19
CA LEU A 122 -9.75 -22.96 5.12
C LEU A 122 -11.23 -22.91 4.75
N ARG A 123 -11.58 -23.17 3.48
CA ARG A 123 -12.99 -23.28 3.07
C ARG A 123 -13.71 -24.44 3.76
N ILE A 124 -13.00 -25.51 4.13
CA ILE A 124 -13.56 -26.67 4.83
C ILE A 124 -14.10 -26.29 6.22
N PRO A 125 -13.31 -25.74 7.16
CA PRO A 125 -13.82 -25.29 8.45
C PRO A 125 -14.79 -24.11 8.33
N TYR A 126 -14.58 -23.20 7.38
CA TYR A 126 -15.49 -22.07 7.13
C TYR A 126 -16.92 -22.54 6.81
N ASN A 127 -17.06 -23.50 5.90
CA ASN A 127 -18.35 -24.08 5.54
C ASN A 127 -19.00 -24.87 6.69
N LYS A 128 -18.24 -25.26 7.71
CA LYS A 128 -18.73 -25.87 8.95
C LYS A 128 -19.11 -24.83 10.02
N GLY A 129 -19.04 -23.54 9.70
CA GLY A 129 -19.33 -22.44 10.62
C GLY A 129 -18.18 -22.06 11.56
N ILE A 130 -16.97 -22.59 11.34
CA ILE A 130 -15.77 -22.24 12.12
C ILE A 130 -15.06 -21.07 11.42
N THR A 131 -15.24 -19.85 11.92
CA THR A 131 -14.76 -18.61 11.27
C THR A 131 -13.50 -18.00 11.88
N TRP A 132 -13.04 -18.45 13.06
CA TRP A 132 -11.82 -17.88 13.65
C TRP A 132 -10.57 -17.97 12.74
N PRO A 133 -10.39 -19.02 11.87
CA PRO A 133 -9.22 -19.09 11.01
C PRO A 133 -9.21 -18.01 9.93
N ASP A 134 -10.36 -17.65 9.36
CA ASP A 134 -10.44 -16.58 8.36
C ASP A 134 -10.11 -15.22 9.00
N ILE A 135 -10.62 -14.94 10.20
CA ILE A 135 -10.35 -13.70 10.95
C ILE A 135 -8.86 -13.59 11.26
N LEU A 136 -8.22 -14.70 11.65
CA LEU A 136 -6.78 -14.73 11.90
C LEU A 136 -5.99 -14.37 10.63
N VAL A 137 -6.35 -14.94 9.49
CA VAL A 137 -5.72 -14.63 8.20
C VAL A 137 -5.93 -13.16 7.83
N GLY A 138 -7.13 -12.62 8.03
CA GLY A 138 -7.41 -11.18 7.86
C GLY A 138 -6.56 -10.30 8.79
N ALA A 139 -6.40 -10.68 10.04
CA ALA A 139 -5.55 -9.95 11.00
C ALA A 139 -4.07 -9.97 10.59
N ILE A 140 -3.56 -11.11 10.10
CA ILE A 140 -2.20 -11.22 9.54
C ILE A 140 -2.04 -10.26 8.35
N ALA A 141 -3.04 -10.19 7.47
CA ALA A 141 -3.03 -9.25 6.35
C ALA A 141 -2.91 -7.79 6.83
N THR A 142 -3.69 -7.38 7.84
CA THR A 142 -3.61 -6.02 8.42
C THR A 142 -2.21 -5.71 8.94
N VAL A 143 -1.62 -6.64 9.70
CA VAL A 143 -0.29 -6.47 10.30
C VAL A 143 0.78 -6.35 9.22
N LEU A 144 0.73 -7.18 8.18
CA LEU A 144 1.69 -7.13 7.08
C LEU A 144 1.53 -5.86 6.23
N LEU A 145 0.29 -5.41 6.00
CA LEU A 145 -0.01 -4.18 5.28
C LEU A 145 0.60 -2.97 6.01
N ALA A 146 0.33 -2.84 7.31
CA ALA A 146 0.92 -1.81 8.16
C ALA A 146 2.44 -1.96 8.26
N GLY A 147 2.93 -3.20 8.38
CA GLY A 147 4.36 -3.52 8.40
C GLY A 147 5.09 -3.06 7.14
N GLY A 148 4.46 -3.13 5.96
CA GLY A 148 5.04 -2.63 4.72
C GLY A 148 5.19 -1.11 4.66
N MET A 149 4.44 -0.36 5.48
CA MET A 149 4.60 1.09 5.63
C MET A 149 5.78 1.46 6.54
N VAL A 150 6.16 0.60 7.49
CA VAL A 150 7.23 0.88 8.46
C VAL A 150 8.57 1.26 7.79
N PRO A 151 9.06 0.54 6.76
CA PRO A 151 10.26 0.94 6.03
C PRO A 151 10.21 2.36 5.44
N ILE A 152 9.03 2.85 5.05
CA ILE A 152 8.87 4.21 4.52
C ILE A 152 9.20 5.23 5.62
N TYR A 153 8.71 5.01 6.84
CA TYR A 153 9.00 5.90 7.97
C TYR A 153 10.48 5.90 8.37
N PHE A 154 11.17 4.76 8.23
CA PHE A 154 12.62 4.73 8.42
C PHE A 154 13.35 5.57 7.36
N GLU A 155 12.95 5.51 6.09
CA GLU A 155 13.50 6.38 5.05
C GLU A 155 13.18 7.86 5.30
N LEU A 156 11.98 8.18 5.80
CA LEU A 156 11.63 9.54 6.20
C LEU A 156 12.54 10.03 7.31
N TRP A 157 12.74 9.23 8.36
CA TRP A 157 13.63 9.58 9.47
C TRP A 157 15.06 9.81 8.99
N LYS A 158 15.58 8.93 8.13
CA LYS A 158 16.93 9.03 7.58
C LYS A 158 17.14 10.29 6.73
N ARG A 159 16.07 10.87 6.18
CA ARG A 159 16.10 12.02 5.26
C ARG A 159 15.46 13.28 5.86
N ASP A 160 15.50 13.44 7.18
CA ASP A 160 14.96 14.60 7.92
C ASP A 160 13.47 14.88 7.66
N GLY A 161 12.70 13.86 7.32
CA GLY A 161 11.27 13.93 6.99
C GLY A 161 10.98 14.16 5.51
N ARG A 162 12.00 14.22 4.65
CA ARG A 162 11.86 14.34 3.19
C ARG A 162 11.37 13.02 2.58
N VAL A 163 10.14 13.02 2.07
CA VAL A 163 9.66 11.97 1.14
C VAL A 163 10.49 11.99 -0.14
N VAL A 164 11.17 10.89 -0.44
CA VAL A 164 11.91 10.64 -1.68
C VAL A 164 11.52 9.28 -2.24
N GLY A 165 11.48 9.13 -3.56
CA GLY A 165 11.17 7.86 -4.23
C GLY A 165 9.67 7.54 -4.36
N ILE A 166 8.84 8.04 -3.44
CA ILE A 166 7.38 7.87 -3.48
C ILE A 166 6.73 8.90 -4.42
N ASN A 167 5.86 8.41 -5.30
CA ASN A 167 5.08 9.22 -6.22
C ASN A 167 3.83 9.79 -5.52
N TRP A 168 3.67 11.12 -5.57
CA TRP A 168 2.56 11.83 -4.94
C TRP A 168 1.18 11.49 -5.49
N ILE A 169 1.08 11.11 -6.77
CA ILE A 169 -0.19 10.70 -7.39
C ILE A 169 -0.58 9.33 -6.85
N PHE A 170 0.37 8.39 -6.74
CA PHE A 170 0.15 7.10 -6.07
C PHE A 170 -0.41 7.32 -4.65
N LEU A 171 0.30 8.09 -3.82
CA LEU A 171 -0.10 8.31 -2.43
C LEU A 171 -1.51 8.93 -2.35
N CYS A 172 -1.83 9.88 -3.23
CA CYS A 172 -3.17 10.49 -3.27
C CYS A 172 -4.27 9.50 -3.63
N ILE A 173 -4.05 8.66 -4.65
CA ILE A 173 -5.03 7.64 -5.05
C ILE A 173 -5.24 6.63 -3.92
N ASP A 174 -4.17 6.22 -3.26
CA ASP A 174 -4.23 5.27 -2.13
C ASP A 174 -5.05 5.83 -0.96
N THR A 175 -4.78 7.09 -0.57
CA THR A 175 -5.56 7.80 0.46
C THR A 175 -7.02 7.97 0.08
N MET A 176 -7.31 8.25 -1.20
CA MET A 176 -8.71 8.29 -1.67
C MET A 176 -9.37 6.92 -1.58
N GLY A 177 -8.67 5.84 -1.96
CA GLY A 177 -9.14 4.47 -1.79
C GLY A 177 -9.56 4.18 -0.34
N GLY A 178 -8.70 4.53 0.62
CA GLY A 178 -8.97 4.39 2.05
C GLY A 178 -10.12 5.23 2.57
N LEU A 179 -10.17 6.52 2.21
CA LEU A 179 -11.23 7.42 2.66
C LEU A 179 -12.61 7.04 2.11
N PHE A 180 -12.72 6.73 0.82
CA PHE A 180 -13.99 6.32 0.22
C PHE A 180 -14.48 4.97 0.80
N SER A 181 -13.57 4.03 1.07
CA SER A 181 -13.90 2.76 1.72
C SER A 181 -14.33 2.95 3.18
N LEU A 182 -13.71 3.89 3.91
CA LEU A 182 -14.13 4.26 5.26
C LEU A 182 -15.52 4.93 5.27
N PHE A 183 -15.79 5.84 4.33
CA PHE A 183 -17.11 6.46 4.19
C PHE A 183 -18.19 5.42 3.82
N ALA A 184 -17.85 4.43 3.00
CA ALA A 184 -18.74 3.33 2.66
C ALA A 184 -19.16 2.53 3.90
N LEU A 185 -18.20 2.23 4.78
CA LEU A 185 -18.43 1.51 6.04
C LEU A 185 -19.32 2.32 6.99
N VAL A 186 -19.04 3.61 7.15
CA VAL A 186 -19.87 4.52 7.96
C VAL A 186 -21.31 4.59 7.41
N ALA A 187 -21.47 4.65 6.09
CA ALA A 187 -22.78 4.69 5.43
C ALA A 187 -23.56 3.38 5.49
N GLN A 188 -22.90 2.25 5.80
CA GLN A 188 -23.54 0.93 5.91
C GLN A 188 -24.22 0.69 7.26
N GLY A 189 -23.85 1.43 8.31
CA GLY A 189 -24.45 1.34 9.65
C GLY A 189 -24.16 0.04 10.43
N SER A 190 -23.55 -0.96 9.81
CA SER A 190 -23.00 -2.17 10.45
C SER A 190 -21.48 -2.09 10.39
N PHE A 191 -20.82 -1.97 11.54
CA PHE A 191 -19.38 -1.74 11.60
C PHE A 191 -18.64 -3.09 11.54
N ASP A 192 -18.12 -3.43 10.36
CA ASP A 192 -17.02 -4.40 10.27
C ASP A 192 -15.76 -3.75 10.87
N ILE A 193 -15.49 -4.10 12.12
CA ILE A 193 -14.38 -3.55 12.90
C ILE A 193 -13.04 -3.84 12.22
N LEU A 194 -12.87 -5.03 11.63
CA LEU A 194 -11.60 -5.42 11.03
C LEU A 194 -11.31 -4.59 9.77
N GLY A 195 -12.30 -4.49 8.88
CA GLY A 195 -12.19 -3.65 7.69
C GLY A 195 -12.00 -2.17 8.03
N GLY A 196 -12.77 -1.65 9.00
CA GLY A 196 -12.64 -0.27 9.46
C GLY A 196 -11.27 0.05 10.05
N VAL A 197 -10.70 -0.86 10.83
CA VAL A 197 -9.33 -0.70 11.38
C VAL A 197 -8.30 -0.69 10.27
N MET A 198 -8.38 -1.59 9.28
CA MET A 198 -7.46 -1.58 8.13
C MET A 198 -7.48 -0.22 7.42
N TYR A 199 -8.67 0.29 7.10
CA TYR A 199 -8.82 1.54 6.34
C TYR A 199 -8.31 2.75 7.13
N LEU A 200 -8.62 2.81 8.43
CA LEU A 200 -8.17 3.88 9.30
C LEU A 200 -6.65 3.87 9.49
N VAL A 201 -6.05 2.70 9.67
CA VAL A 201 -4.59 2.55 9.80
C VAL A 201 -3.89 3.06 8.54
N VAL A 202 -4.35 2.68 7.35
CA VAL A 202 -3.78 3.15 6.08
C VAL A 202 -3.84 4.68 5.99
N VAL A 203 -5.04 5.26 6.18
CA VAL A 203 -5.23 6.72 6.09
C VAL A 203 -4.38 7.47 7.11
N ILE A 204 -4.31 7.00 8.36
CA ILE A 204 -3.49 7.65 9.40
C ILE A 204 -2.00 7.61 9.03
N LEU A 205 -1.50 6.46 8.56
CA LEU A 205 -0.10 6.32 8.19
C LEU A 205 0.23 7.25 7.00
N GLU A 206 -0.62 7.32 5.99
CA GLU A 206 -0.41 8.21 4.85
C GLU A 206 -0.48 9.69 5.24
N MET A 207 -1.40 10.07 6.12
CA MET A 207 -1.43 11.41 6.69
C MET A 207 -0.12 11.75 7.42
N GLY A 208 0.52 10.77 8.06
CA GLY A 208 1.86 10.94 8.63
C GLY A 208 2.93 11.22 7.58
N ILE A 209 2.90 10.54 6.43
CA ILE A 209 3.81 10.77 5.31
C ILE A 209 3.64 12.19 4.74
N TYR A 210 2.39 12.63 4.51
CA TYR A 210 2.10 14.00 4.08
C TYR A 210 2.62 15.03 5.07
N THR A 211 2.30 14.85 6.35
CA THR A 211 2.70 15.76 7.43
C THR A 211 4.21 15.87 7.53
N SER A 212 4.92 14.73 7.49
CA SER A 212 6.39 14.69 7.50
C SER A 212 6.98 15.54 6.37
N HIS A 213 6.50 15.39 5.13
CA HIS A 213 7.02 16.16 4.01
C HIS A 213 6.68 17.65 4.09
N ILE A 214 5.48 18.00 4.59
CA ILE A 214 5.08 19.39 4.80
C ILE A 214 5.98 20.05 5.85
N ILE A 215 6.24 19.37 6.97
CA ILE A 215 7.16 19.86 8.01
C ILE A 215 8.55 20.07 7.42
N TRP A 216 9.08 19.11 6.65
CA TRP A 216 10.37 19.25 5.97
C TRP A 216 10.39 20.45 5.01
N ARG A 217 9.34 20.63 4.19
CA ARG A 217 9.19 21.78 3.28
C ARG A 217 9.23 23.13 3.99
N ILE A 218 8.64 23.21 5.18
CA ILE A 218 8.61 24.43 6.01
C ILE A 218 9.98 24.66 6.64
N ARG A 219 10.56 23.63 7.28
CA ARG A 219 11.85 23.70 7.98
C ARG A 219 13.00 24.12 7.05
N PHE A 220 13.01 23.58 5.83
CA PHE A 220 14.06 23.86 4.85
C PHE A 220 13.65 24.87 3.78
N ARG A 221 12.66 25.73 4.08
CA ARG A 221 12.16 26.72 3.11
C ARG A 221 13.26 27.67 2.64
N GLU A 222 14.09 28.17 3.55
CA GLU A 222 15.19 29.09 3.26
C GLU A 222 16.28 28.41 2.43
N ALA A 223 16.70 27.21 2.81
CA ALA A 223 17.66 26.41 2.04
C ALA A 223 17.16 26.11 0.62
N ARG A 224 15.85 25.83 0.44
CA ARG A 224 15.27 25.67 -0.90
C ARG A 224 15.28 26.96 -1.72
N GLN A 225 14.97 28.09 -1.10
CA GLN A 225 15.05 29.38 -1.79
C GLN A 225 16.50 29.71 -2.18
N GLN A 226 17.47 29.42 -1.32
CA GLN A 226 18.89 29.60 -1.64
C GLN A 226 19.35 28.67 -2.77
N ALA A 227 18.89 27.42 -2.80
CA ALA A 227 19.18 26.49 -3.91
C ALA A 227 18.59 26.99 -5.24
N GLU A 228 17.33 27.46 -5.23
CA GLU A 228 16.69 28.04 -6.42
C GLU A 228 17.41 29.31 -6.90
N LEU A 229 17.84 30.19 -5.98
CA LEU A 229 18.55 31.43 -6.31
C LEU A 229 19.99 31.19 -6.79
N SER A 230 20.69 30.22 -6.20
CA SER A 230 22.08 29.91 -6.52
C SER A 230 22.24 28.95 -7.70
N GLY A 231 21.16 28.31 -8.16
CA GLY A 231 21.19 27.27 -9.18
C GLY A 231 21.95 25.99 -8.75
N ARG A 232 22.32 25.87 -7.47
CA ARG A 232 23.00 24.70 -6.91
C ARG A 232 21.98 23.62 -6.55
N SER A 233 22.45 22.37 -6.43
CA SER A 233 21.57 21.32 -5.95
C SER A 233 21.17 21.60 -4.49
N LEU A 234 19.95 21.22 -4.12
CA LEU A 234 19.47 21.40 -2.75
C LEU A 234 20.33 20.64 -1.74
N GLU A 235 20.88 19.50 -2.15
CA GLU A 235 21.78 18.67 -1.33
C GLU A 235 23.07 19.44 -1.01
N ASP A 236 23.68 20.11 -1.99
CA ASP A 236 24.88 20.94 -1.77
C ASP A 236 24.62 22.10 -0.79
N VAL A 237 23.45 22.74 -0.91
CA VAL A 237 23.07 23.87 -0.03
C VAL A 237 22.82 23.40 1.40
N LEU A 238 22.18 22.24 1.57
CA LEU A 238 21.94 21.64 2.87
C LEU A 238 23.24 21.20 3.54
N GLU A 239 24.17 20.59 2.82
CA GLU A 239 25.49 20.25 3.34
C GLU A 239 26.26 21.50 3.78
N THR A 240 26.22 22.58 2.99
CA THR A 240 26.91 23.83 3.33
C THR A 240 26.29 24.54 4.54
N SER A 241 24.96 24.43 4.72
CA SER A 241 24.23 25.09 5.82
C SER A 241 24.31 24.34 7.15
N CYS A 242 24.55 23.02 7.12
CA CYS A 242 24.73 22.18 8.31
C CYS A 242 26.17 22.14 8.84
N VAL A 243 27.14 22.76 8.16
CA VAL A 243 28.55 22.86 8.57
C VAL A 243 28.81 24.09 9.49
N VAL A 244 27.75 24.75 9.97
CA VAL A 244 27.83 25.86 10.94
C VAL A 244 27.17 25.48 12.26
#